data_AF-A0A3M1NIS1-F1
#
_entry.id   AF-A0A3M1NIS1-F1
#
_cell.length_a   1.000
_cell.length_b   1.000
_cell.length_c   1.000
_cell.angle_alpha   90.00
_cell.angle_beta   90.00
_cell.angle_gamma   90.00
#
_symmetry.space_group_name_H-M   'P 1'
#
loop_
_entity.id
_entity.type
_entity.pdbx_description
1 polymer ?
#
loop_
_entity_poly.entity_id
_entity_poly.type
_entity_poly.pdbx_seq_one_letter_code
_entity_poly.pdbx_strand_id
1 'polypeptide(L)'
;MRKARHQTNERRASYFYKVPCLRSKAKGYMIAKKHKTNDGRFVLALCDDELVGKKISGKEAVLDLTSDFYKGEKLSDEKLKKCVEDAYIINCVGKKSIKFLIALKVLEEKNVGYVNKTPHAQIIQIKEEG
;
A
#
# COMPACT_ATOMS: atom_id res chain seq x y z
N MET A 1 -25.75 -28.09 18.65
CA MET A 1 -24.65 -28.52 17.75
C MET A 1 -23.70 -27.34 17.57
N ARG A 2 -22.40 -27.55 17.83
CA ARG A 2 -21.40 -26.48 18.05
C ARG A 2 -20.89 -25.88 16.73
N LYS A 3 -20.91 -24.55 16.65
CA LYS A 3 -20.36 -23.71 15.57
C LYS A 3 -18.86 -23.97 15.39
N ALA A 4 -18.44 -24.33 14.18
CA ALA A 4 -17.03 -24.41 13.82
C ALA A 4 -16.45 -23.00 13.72
N ARG A 5 -15.37 -22.80 14.46
CA ARG A 5 -14.73 -21.51 14.76
C ARG A 5 -13.86 -21.06 13.60
N HIS A 6 -14.04 -19.81 13.18
CA HIS A 6 -13.03 -19.01 12.51
C HIS A 6 -11.74 -19.04 13.34
N GLN A 7 -10.71 -19.75 12.88
CA GLN A 7 -9.41 -19.78 13.55
C GLN A 7 -8.28 -19.57 12.55
N THR A 8 -8.28 -18.41 11.88
CA THR A 8 -7.17 -18.00 11.01
C THR A 8 -7.05 -16.49 10.92
N ASN A 9 -6.59 -15.82 12.00
CA ASN A 9 -6.07 -14.45 11.86
C ASN A 9 -5.03 -14.02 12.92
N GLU A 10 -4.99 -14.67 14.09
CA GLU A 10 -4.12 -14.22 15.19
C GLU A 10 -2.61 -14.43 14.93
N ARG A 11 -2.23 -15.48 14.18
CA ARG A 11 -0.82 -15.78 13.89
C ARG A 11 -0.15 -14.79 12.92
N ARG A 12 -0.91 -14.13 12.04
CA ARG A 12 -0.37 -13.15 11.07
C ARG A 12 -0.10 -11.79 11.74
N ALA A 13 -0.97 -11.38 12.65
CA ALA A 13 -0.74 -10.19 13.47
C ALA A 13 0.54 -10.37 14.32
N SER A 14 0.73 -11.53 14.95
CA SER A 14 1.91 -11.77 15.80
C SER A 14 3.24 -11.81 15.03
N TYR A 15 3.23 -12.20 13.75
CA TYR A 15 4.42 -12.14 12.88
C TYR A 15 4.80 -10.69 12.56
N PHE A 16 3.81 -9.83 12.32
CA PHE A 16 4.00 -8.39 12.06
C PHE A 16 4.67 -7.67 13.25
N TYR A 17 4.32 -8.04 14.49
CA TYR A 17 4.93 -7.51 15.72
C TYR A 17 6.30 -8.12 16.07
N LYS A 18 6.74 -9.17 15.36
CA LYS A 18 8.02 -9.87 15.63
C LYS A 18 9.16 -9.49 14.70
N VAL A 19 8.92 -8.67 13.67
CA VAL A 19 9.99 -8.16 12.79
C VAL A 19 10.70 -6.99 13.49
N PRO A 20 11.99 -7.12 13.89
CA PRO A 20 12.65 -6.13 14.74
C PRO A 20 12.74 -4.72 14.14
N CYS A 21 12.72 -4.59 12.80
CA CYS A 21 12.75 -3.30 12.11
C CYS A 21 11.39 -2.59 12.04
N LEU A 22 10.29 -3.26 12.40
CA LEU A 22 8.95 -2.68 12.51
C LEU A 22 8.65 -2.10 13.91
N ARG A 23 9.68 -1.99 14.78
CA ARG A 23 9.61 -1.32 16.09
C ARG A 23 9.52 0.21 16.00
N SER A 24 8.82 0.74 15.00
CA SER A 24 8.50 2.17 14.96
C SER A 24 7.25 2.40 15.79
N LYS A 25 7.39 3.02 16.97
CA LYS A 25 6.28 3.56 17.79
C LYS A 25 5.51 4.70 17.10
N ALA A 26 5.81 5.04 15.85
CA ALA A 26 5.01 5.97 15.08
C ALA A 26 3.86 5.21 14.41
N LYS A 27 2.62 5.54 14.77
CA LYS A 27 1.44 5.20 13.95
C LYS A 27 1.69 5.80 12.56
N GLY A 28 2.17 4.97 11.64
CA GLY A 28 2.57 5.37 10.29
C GLY A 28 1.34 5.53 9.43
N TYR A 29 0.61 6.62 9.64
CA TYR A 29 -0.52 6.93 8.80
C TYR A 29 -0.05 7.20 7.36
N MET A 30 -0.70 6.55 6.40
CA MET A 30 -0.50 6.78 4.97
C MET A 30 -1.81 7.23 4.34
N ILE A 31 -1.72 7.97 3.24
CA ILE A 31 -2.88 8.38 2.46
C ILE A 31 -3.22 7.27 1.47
N ALA A 32 -4.49 6.85 1.48
CA ALA A 32 -5.01 5.86 0.56
C ALA A 32 -6.28 6.34 -0.13
N LYS A 33 -6.34 6.19 -1.45
CA LYS A 33 -7.54 6.45 -2.23
C LYS A 33 -7.89 5.25 -3.09
N LYS A 34 -9.14 4.80 -2.99
CA LYS A 34 -9.69 3.77 -3.88
C LYS A 34 -10.32 4.44 -5.09
N HIS A 35 -9.96 3.95 -6.26
CA HIS A 35 -10.58 4.28 -7.54
C HIS A 35 -11.20 3.02 -8.12
N LYS A 36 -12.26 3.19 -8.90
CA LYS A 36 -12.91 2.09 -9.62
C LYS A 36 -12.71 2.30 -11.11
N THR A 37 -12.24 1.26 -11.80
CA THR A 37 -12.13 1.25 -13.26
C THR A 37 -13.50 0.97 -13.89
N ASN A 38 -13.60 1.17 -15.21
CA ASN A 38 -14.86 0.98 -15.94
C ASN A 38 -15.35 -0.48 -15.91
N ASP A 39 -14.44 -1.45 -15.86
CA ASP A 39 -14.71 -2.88 -15.69
C ASP A 39 -14.95 -3.28 -14.23
N GLY A 40 -15.02 -2.31 -13.33
CA GLY A 40 -15.40 -2.49 -11.93
C GLY A 40 -14.27 -2.89 -10.98
N ARG A 41 -13.04 -3.03 -11.46
CA ARG A 41 -11.87 -3.36 -10.63
C ARG A 41 -11.42 -2.18 -9.78
N PHE A 42 -10.73 -2.48 -8.68
CA PHE A 42 -10.26 -1.46 -7.74
C PHE A 42 -8.78 -1.11 -7.97
N VAL A 43 -8.49 0.18 -8.05
CA VAL A 43 -7.14 0.73 -8.10
C VAL A 43 -6.89 1.49 -6.80
N LEU A 44 -5.81 1.14 -6.11
CA LEU A 44 -5.39 1.78 -4.87
C LEU A 44 -4.24 2.74 -5.15
N ALA A 45 -4.46 4.03 -4.88
CA ALA A 45 -3.39 5.00 -4.72
C ALA A 45 -2.94 4.97 -3.25
N LEU A 46 -1.67 4.65 -2.99
CA LEU A 46 -1.08 4.62 -1.65
C LEU A 46 0.12 5.56 -1.61
N CYS A 47 0.11 6.53 -0.69
CA CYS A 47 1.14 7.56 -0.63
C CYS A 47 1.51 7.92 0.81
N ASP A 48 2.80 8.17 1.04
CA ASP A 48 3.27 8.78 2.29
C ASP A 48 2.64 10.17 2.45
N ASP A 49 2.14 10.48 3.64
CA ASP A 49 1.33 11.69 3.87
C ASP A 49 2.10 13.00 3.62
N GLU A 50 3.41 13.00 3.87
CA GLU A 50 4.28 14.14 3.59
C GLU A 50 4.54 14.38 2.10
N LEU A 51 4.17 13.46 1.21
CA LEU A 51 4.41 13.57 -0.23
C LEU A 51 3.19 14.06 -1.01
N VAL A 52 1.98 13.92 -0.46
CA VAL A 52 0.74 14.38 -1.11
C VAL A 52 0.81 15.89 -1.35
N GLY A 53 0.33 16.33 -2.51
CA GLY A 53 0.38 17.73 -2.92
C GLY A 53 1.72 18.17 -3.52
N LYS A 54 2.68 17.26 -3.71
CA LYS A 54 3.98 17.58 -4.31
C LYS A 54 4.09 17.05 -5.74
N LYS A 55 4.95 17.69 -6.52
CA LYS A 55 5.39 17.18 -7.83
C LYS A 55 6.87 16.85 -7.75
N ILE A 56 7.24 15.63 -8.11
CA ILE A 56 8.61 15.14 -8.02
C ILE A 56 9.07 14.78 -9.42
N SER A 57 9.92 15.61 -9.99
CA SER A 57 10.49 15.39 -11.33
C SER A 57 11.79 14.61 -11.23
N GLY A 58 11.86 13.49 -11.96
CA GLY A 58 13.08 12.80 -12.32
C GLY A 58 13.54 13.19 -13.72
N LYS A 59 14.56 12.51 -14.23
CA LYS A 59 15.06 12.73 -15.60
C LYS A 59 14.05 12.27 -16.66
N GLU A 60 13.40 11.13 -16.43
CA GLU A 60 12.55 10.45 -17.43
C GLU A 60 11.07 10.41 -17.04
N ALA A 61 10.76 10.65 -15.76
CA ALA A 61 9.41 10.49 -15.22
C ALA A 61 9.10 11.57 -14.18
N VAL A 62 7.81 11.84 -13.99
CA VAL A 62 7.31 12.80 -13.00
C VAL A 62 6.24 12.14 -12.16
N LEU A 63 6.39 12.19 -10.83
CA LEU A 63 5.34 11.82 -9.90
C LEU A 63 4.53 13.07 -9.57
N ASP A 64 3.34 13.19 -10.16
CA ASP A 64 2.41 14.28 -9.88
C ASP A 64 1.43 13.89 -8.76
N LEU A 65 1.83 14.15 -7.52
CA LEU A 65 1.05 13.85 -6.31
C LEU A 65 0.11 15.01 -5.94
N THR A 66 0.03 16.05 -6.77
CA THR A 66 -0.94 17.15 -6.63
C THR A 66 -2.35 16.74 -7.08
N SER A 67 -2.41 15.72 -7.95
CA SER A 67 -3.63 15.18 -8.52
C SER A 67 -4.59 14.66 -7.45
N ASP A 68 -5.89 14.81 -7.71
CA ASP A 68 -6.96 14.23 -6.90
C ASP A 68 -6.85 12.71 -6.80
N PHE A 69 -6.10 12.05 -7.70
CA PHE A 69 -5.79 10.63 -7.62
C PHE A 69 -5.16 10.23 -6.27
N TYR A 70 -4.34 11.10 -5.66
CA TYR A 70 -3.67 10.85 -4.39
C TYR A 70 -4.31 11.55 -3.18
N LYS A 71 -5.36 12.37 -3.38
CA LYS A 71 -6.11 13.02 -2.30
C LYS A 71 -7.12 12.06 -1.66
N GLY A 72 -6.60 11.10 -0.92
CA GLY A 72 -7.35 10.07 -0.22
C GLY A 72 -7.49 10.30 1.27
N GLU A 73 -7.84 9.24 1.99
CA GLU A 73 -8.00 9.25 3.44
C GLU A 73 -6.73 8.78 4.15
N LYS A 74 -6.50 9.33 5.34
CA LYS A 74 -5.43 8.91 6.23
C LYS A 74 -5.85 7.64 6.97
N LEU A 75 -5.26 6.49 6.62
CA LEU A 75 -5.69 5.17 7.13
C LEU A 75 -4.65 4.54 8.06
N SER A 76 -5.12 3.64 8.93
CA SER A 76 -4.27 2.77 9.74
C SER A 76 -3.80 1.55 8.94
N ASP A 77 -2.69 0.94 9.36
CA ASP A 77 -2.13 -0.29 8.76
C ASP A 77 -3.17 -1.41 8.59
N GLU A 78 -4.05 -1.61 9.57
CA GLU A 78 -5.10 -2.63 9.51
C GLU A 78 -6.13 -2.37 8.39
N LYS A 79 -6.55 -1.11 8.22
CA LYS A 79 -7.46 -0.71 7.14
C LYS A 79 -6.75 -0.75 5.79
N LEU A 80 -5.49 -0.32 5.75
CA LEU A 80 -4.65 -0.36 4.55
C LEU A 80 -4.44 -1.78 4.06
N LYS A 81 -4.21 -2.74 4.96
CA LYS A 81 -4.06 -4.15 4.61
C LYS A 81 -5.27 -4.67 3.84
N LYS A 82 -6.49 -4.38 4.31
CA LYS A 82 -7.72 -4.75 3.58
C LYS A 82 -7.78 -4.08 2.20
N CYS A 83 -7.40 -2.81 2.11
CA CYS A 83 -7.36 -2.10 0.82
C CYS A 83 -6.37 -2.74 -0.15
N VAL A 84 -5.19 -3.16 0.33
CA VAL A 84 -4.16 -3.84 -0.46
C VAL A 84 -4.61 -5.24 -0.89
N GLU A 85 -5.28 -5.98 -0.01
CA GLU A 85 -5.84 -7.30 -0.34
C GLU A 85 -6.96 -7.22 -1.37
N ASP A 86 -7.76 -6.15 -1.38
CA ASP A 86 -8.86 -5.96 -2.33
C ASP A 86 -8.41 -5.42 -3.69
N ALA A 87 -7.31 -4.67 -3.75
CA ALA A 87 -6.88 -3.94 -4.93
C ALA A 87 -6.48 -4.85 -6.10
N TYR A 88 -6.85 -4.47 -7.31
CA TYR A 88 -6.35 -5.07 -8.55
C TYR A 88 -5.04 -4.40 -8.99
N ILE A 89 -4.95 -3.07 -8.84
CA ILE A 89 -3.73 -2.30 -9.10
C ILE A 89 -3.40 -1.47 -7.88
N ILE A 90 -2.11 -1.39 -7.53
CA ILE A 90 -1.61 -0.53 -6.44
C ILE A 90 -0.53 0.39 -7.01
N ASN A 91 -0.76 1.70 -6.94
CA ASN A 91 0.24 2.72 -7.21
C ASN A 91 0.74 3.24 -5.87
N CYS A 92 2.00 2.92 -5.54
CA CYS A 92 2.61 3.20 -4.25
C CYS A 92 3.76 4.20 -4.38
N VAL A 93 3.76 5.24 -3.54
CA VAL A 93 4.81 6.28 -3.55
C VAL A 93 5.22 6.67 -2.13
N GLY A 94 6.51 6.48 -1.82
CA GLY A 94 7.10 6.89 -0.55
C GLY A 94 7.76 5.76 0.23
N LYS A 95 8.59 6.11 1.21
CA LYS A 95 9.42 5.15 1.94
C LYS A 95 8.60 4.31 2.92
N LYS A 96 7.60 4.91 3.58
CA LYS A 96 6.76 4.23 4.57
C LYS A 96 5.85 3.22 3.87
N SER A 97 5.19 3.67 2.80
CA SER A 97 4.29 2.87 1.97
C SER A 97 4.99 1.71 1.26
N ILE A 98 6.18 1.92 0.70
CA ILE A 98 6.96 0.82 0.10
C ILE A 98 7.35 -0.23 1.15
N LYS A 99 7.85 0.19 2.32
CA LYS A 99 8.17 -0.73 3.41
C LYS A 99 6.95 -1.51 3.89
N PHE A 100 5.80 -0.87 3.95
CA PHE A 100 4.53 -1.51 4.31
C PHE A 100 4.17 -2.63 3.32
N LEU A 101 4.27 -2.37 2.01
CA LEU A 101 3.97 -3.37 0.98
C LEU A 101 4.98 -4.54 0.97
N ILE A 102 6.26 -4.28 1.22
CA ILE A 102 7.27 -5.34 1.39
C ILE A 102 6.97 -6.20 2.62
N ALA A 103 6.59 -5.59 3.74
CA ALA A 103 6.22 -6.31 4.96
C ALA A 103 4.98 -7.20 4.77
N LEU A 104 4.04 -6.76 3.92
CA LEU A 104 2.89 -7.57 3.51
C LEU A 104 3.23 -8.65 2.46
N LYS A 105 4.48 -8.71 1.98
CA LYS A 105 4.96 -9.62 0.93
C LYS A 105 4.22 -9.48 -0.40
N VAL A 106 3.70 -8.28 -0.70
CA VAL A 106 3.09 -7.96 -2.00
C VAL A 106 4.04 -7.23 -2.95
N LEU A 107 5.24 -6.87 -2.46
CA LEU A 107 6.30 -6.20 -3.21
C LEU A 107 7.66 -6.76 -2.76
N GLU A 108 8.56 -6.99 -3.71
CA GLU A 108 9.95 -7.34 -3.45
C GLU A 108 10.85 -6.10 -3.58
N GLU A 109 11.87 -5.97 -2.74
CA GLU A 109 12.78 -4.80 -2.72
C GLU A 109 13.43 -4.51 -4.08
N LYS A 110 13.80 -5.55 -4.83
CA LYS A 110 14.41 -5.42 -6.17
C LYS A 110 13.48 -4.78 -7.21
N ASN A 111 12.16 -4.80 -6.97
CA ASN A 111 11.15 -4.25 -7.87
C ASN A 111 10.77 -2.80 -7.53
N VAL A 112 11.47 -2.18 -6.56
CA VAL A 112 11.23 -0.77 -6.18
C VAL A 112 11.94 0.16 -7.16
N GLY A 113 11.17 0.97 -7.88
CA GLY A 113 11.68 2.02 -8.74
C GLY A 113 11.93 3.32 -7.98
N TYR A 114 12.68 4.24 -8.60
CA TYR A 114 12.95 5.55 -8.03
C TYR A 114 12.74 6.66 -9.06
N VAL A 115 12.01 7.70 -8.66
CA VAL A 115 12.01 8.98 -9.38
C VAL A 115 12.80 9.96 -8.53
N ASN A 116 13.94 10.40 -9.06
CA ASN A 116 14.98 11.12 -8.30
C ASN A 116 15.45 10.29 -7.08
N LYS A 117 14.96 10.59 -5.87
CA LYS A 117 15.27 9.86 -4.61
C LYS A 117 14.03 9.28 -3.93
N THR A 118 12.87 9.41 -4.57
CA THR A 118 11.59 8.96 -4.01
C THR A 118 11.28 7.56 -4.52
N PRO A 119 11.17 6.55 -3.63
CA PRO A 119 10.82 5.20 -4.03
C PRO A 119 9.35 5.14 -4.43
N HIS A 120 9.07 4.32 -5.45
CA HIS A 120 7.72 4.05 -5.91
C HIS A 120 7.62 2.64 -6.48
N ALA A 121 6.40 2.13 -6.59
CA ALA A 121 6.12 0.87 -7.24
C ALA A 121 4.69 0.87 -7.79
N GLN A 122 4.49 0.13 -8.87
CA GLN A 122 3.18 -0.23 -9.39
C GLN A 122 3.04 -1.75 -9.37
N ILE A 123 1.94 -2.23 -8.80
CA ILE A 123 1.68 -3.66 -8.60
C ILE A 123 0.36 -4.00 -9.28
N ILE A 124 0.32 -5.11 -10.01
CA ILE A 124 -0.90 -5.68 -10.57
C ILE A 124 -1.13 -7.02 -9.86
N GLN A 125 -2.28 -7.16 -9.22
CA GLN A 125 -2.71 -8.39 -8.54
C GLN A 125 -3.71 -9.12 -9.43
N ILE A 126 -3.32 -10.27 -9.96
CA ILE A 126 -4.22 -11.17 -10.68
C ILE A 126 -4.85 -12.09 -9.64
N LYS A 127 -6.18 -12.13 -9.59
CA LYS A 127 -6.95 -13.03 -8.74
C LYS A 127 -7.67 -14.02 -9.66
N GLU A 128 -7.61 -15.30 -9.32
CA GLU A 128 -8.46 -16.28 -9.97
C GLU A 128 -9.91 -16.03 -9.55
N GLU A 129 -10.82 -15.95 -10.53
CA GLU A 129 -12.25 -16.05 -10.26
C GLU A 129 -12.54 -17.52 -9.98
N GLY A 130 -13.01 -17.81 -8.76
CA GLY A 130 -13.41 -19.15 -8.35
C GLY A 130 -14.75 -19.56 -8.93
#